data_AF-A0A938HTQ0-F1
#
_entry.id   AF-A0A938HTQ0-F1
#
_cell.length_a   1.000
_cell.length_b   1.000
_cell.length_c   1.000
_cell.angle_alpha   90.00
_cell.angle_beta   90.00
_cell.angle_gamma   90.00
#
_symmetry.space_group_name_H-M   'P 1'
#
loop_
_entity.id
_entity.type
_entity.pdbx_description
1 polymer ?
#
loop_
_entity_poly.entity_id
_entity_poly.type
_entity_poly.pdbx_seq_one_letter_code
_entity_poly.pdbx_strand_id
1 'polypeptide(L)'
;AATLQWQLEEVVIDLLNQLHRKTGRTRLCYAGGVAFNCAANGKIFRRTPFKDLYIHPAAGDAGLAVGAAAYVTHHLMGMARQGSLDHAYLGPEFTNDRIKSALDAAGLRYQTAEPSALFETTAQHIAAGKIVGWYQGRTEWGPRALGNRSIVADPRRGDMKDILNRRIKHREPFRPFAPSILMESTADWFDQSYPSPFMLLTYKVHPEKVARIPAPTHVDGTGRLQTVDRRAAPTYWELIKAFEGETGVPVLLNTSFNESEPVVNTPEEAVNCAVRTGMDVLAIGQHVVEL
;
A
#
# COMPACT_ATOMS: atom_id res chain seq x y z
N ALA A 1 -21.44 8.92 10.75
CA ALA A 1 -20.42 8.12 10.05
C ALA A 1 -20.57 6.62 10.30
N ALA A 2 -20.43 6.14 11.55
CA ALA A 2 -20.50 4.71 11.89
C ALA A 2 -21.77 4.00 11.39
N THR A 3 -22.97 4.58 11.60
CA THR A 3 -24.24 4.01 11.14
C THR A 3 -24.30 3.84 9.61
N LEU A 4 -23.79 4.81 8.85
CA LEU A 4 -23.76 4.72 7.39
C LEU A 4 -22.77 3.65 6.90
N GLN A 5 -21.61 3.55 7.54
CA GLN A 5 -20.65 2.48 7.25
C GLN A 5 -21.25 1.11 7.54
N TRP A 6 -21.91 0.94 8.69
CA TRP A 6 -22.59 -0.30 9.05
C TRP A 6 -23.70 -0.64 8.05
N GLN A 7 -24.56 0.33 7.70
CA GLN A 7 -25.63 0.10 6.73
C GLN A 7 -25.08 -0.29 5.35
N LEU A 8 -23.99 0.34 4.91
CA LEU A 8 -23.32 -0.01 3.65
C LEU A 8 -22.82 -1.45 3.68
N GLU A 9 -22.19 -1.87 4.78
CA GLU A 9 -21.73 -3.25 4.96
C GLU A 9 -22.88 -4.25 4.91
N GLU A 10 -23.99 -3.99 5.61
CA GLU A 10 -25.17 -4.86 5.58
C GLU A 10 -25.71 -5.00 4.15
N VAL A 11 -25.86 -3.89 3.42
CA VAL A 11 -26.36 -3.90 2.05
C VAL A 11 -25.41 -4.64 1.10
N VAL A 12 -24.10 -4.39 1.17
CA VAL A 12 -23.11 -5.09 0.34
C VAL A 12 -23.14 -6.59 0.62
N ILE A 13 -23.14 -7.00 1.89
CA ILE A 13 -23.15 -8.42 2.26
C ILE A 13 -24.45 -9.10 1.81
N ASP A 14 -25.61 -8.46 1.94
CA ASP A 14 -26.87 -9.04 1.47
C ASP A 14 -26.89 -9.20 -0.05
N LEU A 15 -26.44 -8.18 -0.81
CA LEU A 15 -26.32 -8.26 -2.27
C LEU A 15 -25.39 -9.40 -2.70
N LEU A 16 -24.27 -9.58 -2.02
CA LEU A 16 -23.33 -10.68 -2.30
C LEU A 16 -23.95 -12.05 -2.01
N ASN A 17 -24.70 -12.19 -0.91
CA ASN A 17 -25.41 -13.43 -0.60
C ASN A 17 -26.54 -13.72 -1.61
N GLN A 18 -27.26 -12.69 -2.07
CA GLN A 18 -28.23 -12.82 -3.16
C GLN A 18 -27.56 -13.27 -4.46
N LEU A 19 -26.40 -12.69 -4.81
CA LEU A 19 -25.63 -13.08 -5.99
C LEU A 19 -25.16 -14.53 -5.91
N HIS A 20 -24.68 -14.98 -4.75
CA HIS A 20 -24.31 -16.37 -4.54
C HIS A 20 -25.53 -17.29 -4.71
N ARG A 21 -26.69 -16.99 -4.10
CA ARG A 21 -27.93 -17.77 -4.26
C ARG A 21 -28.36 -17.90 -5.72
N LYS A 22 -28.18 -16.85 -6.53
CA LYS A 22 -28.54 -16.84 -7.95
C LYS A 22 -27.56 -17.62 -8.85
N THR A 23 -26.28 -17.69 -8.48
CA THR A 23 -25.22 -18.15 -9.39
C THR A 23 -24.51 -19.42 -8.93
N GLY A 24 -24.58 -19.76 -7.64
CA GLY A 24 -23.81 -20.83 -7.01
C GLY A 24 -22.29 -20.62 -7.01
N ARG A 25 -21.79 -19.46 -7.45
CA ARG A 25 -20.35 -19.20 -7.60
C ARG A 25 -19.70 -18.81 -6.28
N THR A 26 -18.44 -19.19 -6.12
CA THR A 26 -17.63 -18.90 -4.93
C THR A 26 -16.41 -18.02 -5.22
N ARG A 27 -16.19 -17.66 -6.50
CA ARG A 27 -15.23 -16.63 -6.90
C ARG A 27 -15.98 -15.34 -7.22
N LEU A 28 -15.60 -14.25 -6.55
CA LEU A 28 -16.21 -12.94 -6.69
C LEU A 28 -15.22 -12.01 -7.38
N CYS A 29 -15.64 -11.38 -8.47
CA CYS A 29 -15.01 -10.16 -8.95
C CYS A 29 -16.03 -9.04 -8.92
N TYR A 30 -15.64 -7.87 -8.42
CA TYR A 30 -16.52 -6.71 -8.47
C TYR A 30 -15.74 -5.40 -8.44
N ALA A 31 -16.40 -4.33 -8.91
CA ALA A 31 -15.82 -3.02 -9.10
C ALA A 31 -16.85 -1.92 -8.74
N GLY A 32 -16.52 -0.66 -9.05
CA GLY A 32 -17.24 0.53 -8.63
C GLY A 32 -16.60 1.18 -7.41
N GLY A 33 -16.87 2.46 -7.18
CA GLY A 33 -16.24 3.22 -6.08
C GLY A 33 -16.45 2.61 -4.68
N VAL A 34 -17.58 1.93 -4.46
CA VAL A 34 -17.88 1.22 -3.21
C VAL A 34 -16.89 0.07 -2.95
N ALA A 35 -16.32 -0.54 -3.99
CA ALA A 35 -15.36 -1.64 -3.85
C ALA A 35 -14.03 -1.20 -3.19
N PHE A 36 -13.77 0.12 -3.06
CA PHE A 36 -12.68 0.64 -2.24
C PHE A 36 -12.93 0.56 -0.72
N ASN A 37 -14.13 0.17 -0.30
CA ASN A 37 -14.48 0.04 1.11
C ASN A 37 -13.82 -1.20 1.73
N CYS A 38 -12.57 -1.05 2.15
CA CYS A 38 -11.78 -2.14 2.72
C CYS A 38 -12.36 -2.77 4.00
N ALA A 39 -13.19 -2.03 4.75
CA ALA A 39 -13.87 -2.55 5.94
C ALA A 39 -15.01 -3.51 5.57
N ALA A 40 -15.79 -3.17 4.54
CA ALA A 40 -16.78 -4.08 3.96
C ALA A 40 -16.10 -5.30 3.32
N ASN A 41 -15.03 -5.08 2.55
CA ASN A 41 -14.30 -6.16 1.89
C ASN A 41 -13.72 -7.18 2.88
N GLY A 42 -13.15 -6.71 4.00
CA GLY A 42 -12.59 -7.57 5.04
C GLY A 42 -13.59 -8.54 5.68
N LYS A 43 -14.89 -8.28 5.53
CA LYS A 43 -15.99 -9.09 6.07
C LYS A 43 -16.55 -10.12 5.08
N ILE A 44 -16.20 -10.03 3.78
CA ILE A 44 -16.78 -10.87 2.72
C ILE A 44 -16.57 -12.36 3.02
N PHE A 45 -15.34 -12.78 3.29
CA PHE A 45 -15.02 -14.20 3.52
C PHE A 45 -15.71 -14.80 4.75
N ARG A 46 -16.04 -13.97 5.75
CA ARG A 46 -16.69 -14.41 7.00
C ARG A 46 -18.22 -14.42 6.90
N ARG A 47 -18.79 -13.52 6.10
CA ARG A 47 -20.24 -13.27 6.04
C ARG A 47 -20.90 -13.75 4.74
N THR A 48 -20.12 -14.32 3.83
CA THR A 48 -20.61 -14.84 2.55
C THR A 48 -19.93 -16.17 2.20
N PRO A 49 -20.50 -16.97 1.28
CA PRO A 49 -19.87 -18.19 0.80
C PRO A 49 -18.68 -18.00 -0.16
N PHE A 50 -18.34 -16.75 -0.54
CA PHE A 50 -17.21 -16.49 -1.43
C PHE A 50 -15.88 -16.88 -0.77
N LYS A 51 -14.98 -17.44 -1.57
CA LYS A 51 -13.67 -17.98 -1.17
C LYS A 51 -12.50 -17.34 -1.91
N ASP A 52 -12.81 -16.59 -2.97
CA ASP A 52 -11.84 -15.92 -3.81
C ASP A 52 -12.42 -14.57 -4.22
N LEU A 53 -11.59 -13.52 -4.16
CA LEU A 53 -12.01 -12.15 -4.34
C LEU A 53 -11.01 -11.40 -5.22
N TYR A 54 -11.49 -10.85 -6.33
CA TYR A 54 -10.73 -9.93 -7.15
C TYR A 54 -11.39 -8.56 -7.20
N ILE A 55 -10.64 -7.55 -6.77
CA ILE A 55 -11.00 -6.13 -6.89
C ILE A 55 -9.80 -5.43 -7.53
N HIS A 56 -10.04 -4.75 -8.66
CA HIS A 56 -8.99 -4.02 -9.37
C HIS A 56 -8.46 -2.86 -8.50
N PRO A 57 -7.15 -2.54 -8.49
CA PRO A 57 -6.60 -1.45 -7.69
C PRO A 57 -7.16 -0.06 -8.08
N ALA A 58 -7.65 0.06 -9.32
CA ALA A 58 -8.47 1.18 -9.78
C ALA A 58 -9.94 0.77 -9.94
N ALA A 59 -10.61 0.33 -8.87
CA ALA A 59 -11.99 -0.18 -8.94
C ALA A 59 -13.05 0.88 -9.28
N GLY A 60 -12.78 2.15 -8.96
CA GLY A 60 -13.67 3.27 -9.31
C GLY A 60 -13.52 3.72 -10.77
N ASP A 61 -13.99 4.93 -11.06
CA ASP A 61 -14.12 5.42 -12.43
C ASP A 61 -12.79 5.51 -13.20
N ALA A 62 -11.66 5.67 -12.49
CA ALA A 62 -10.33 5.61 -13.08
C ALA A 62 -10.05 4.28 -13.80
N GLY A 63 -10.72 3.18 -13.42
CA GLY A 63 -10.61 1.87 -14.07
C GLY A 63 -11.50 1.68 -15.29
N LEU A 64 -12.39 2.62 -15.62
CA LEU A 64 -13.30 2.46 -16.76
C LEU A 64 -12.55 2.38 -18.09
N ALA A 65 -11.44 3.10 -18.23
CA ALA A 65 -10.62 3.08 -19.44
C ALA A 65 -10.08 1.67 -19.74
N VAL A 66 -9.54 0.96 -18.74
CA VAL A 66 -9.07 -0.43 -18.92
C VAL A 66 -10.24 -1.40 -19.08
N GLY A 67 -11.36 -1.17 -18.40
CA GLY A 67 -12.58 -1.96 -18.59
C GLY A 67 -13.11 -1.89 -20.03
N ALA A 68 -13.15 -0.68 -20.60
CA ALA A 68 -13.57 -0.45 -21.98
C ALA A 68 -12.60 -1.09 -22.98
N ALA A 69 -11.29 -0.92 -22.78
CA ALA A 69 -10.27 -1.56 -23.61
C ALA A 69 -10.39 -3.10 -23.56
N ALA A 70 -10.50 -3.68 -22.36
CA ALA A 70 -10.66 -5.12 -22.17
C ALA A 70 -11.95 -5.66 -22.81
N TYR A 71 -13.05 -4.90 -22.76
CA TYR A 71 -14.30 -5.27 -23.43
C TYR A 71 -14.11 -5.32 -24.96
N VAL A 72 -13.55 -4.27 -25.57
CA VAL A 72 -13.30 -4.26 -27.02
C VAL A 72 -12.36 -5.42 -27.41
N THR A 73 -11.23 -5.55 -26.72
CA THR A 73 -10.20 -6.55 -27.03
C THR A 73 -10.70 -7.98 -26.88
N HIS A 74 -11.36 -8.31 -25.77
CA HIS A 74 -11.70 -9.71 -25.48
C HIS A 74 -13.11 -10.11 -25.94
N HIS A 75 -14.07 -9.18 -25.89
CA HIS A 75 -15.46 -9.49 -26.24
C HIS A 75 -15.74 -9.21 -27.71
N LEU A 76 -15.31 -8.06 -28.24
CA LEU A 76 -15.60 -7.69 -29.64
C LEU A 76 -14.58 -8.26 -30.62
N MET A 77 -13.29 -8.24 -30.28
CA MET A 77 -12.22 -8.74 -31.15
C MET A 77 -11.89 -10.22 -30.92
N GLY A 78 -12.44 -10.85 -29.87
CA GLY A 78 -12.22 -12.28 -29.58
C GLY A 78 -10.78 -12.63 -29.18
N MET A 79 -9.96 -11.64 -28.80
CA MET A 79 -8.57 -11.90 -28.38
C MET A 79 -8.54 -12.61 -27.03
N ALA A 80 -7.57 -13.52 -26.86
CA ALA A 80 -7.40 -14.28 -25.63
C ALA A 80 -7.25 -13.34 -24.41
N ARG A 81 -7.92 -13.70 -23.31
CA ARG A 81 -7.80 -12.97 -22.04
C ARG A 81 -6.41 -13.19 -21.46
N GLN A 82 -5.78 -12.11 -21.01
CA GLN A 82 -4.56 -12.19 -20.22
C GLN A 82 -4.89 -12.50 -18.75
N GLY A 83 -3.88 -12.84 -17.97
CA GLY A 83 -4.01 -13.14 -16.54
C GLY A 83 -4.50 -11.95 -15.70
N SER A 84 -4.67 -12.20 -14.40
CA SER A 84 -4.96 -11.14 -13.44
C SER A 84 -3.81 -10.14 -13.36
N LEU A 85 -4.13 -8.92 -12.95
CA LEU A 85 -3.13 -7.95 -12.56
C LEU A 85 -2.57 -8.36 -11.18
N ASP A 86 -1.30 -8.77 -11.14
CA ASP A 86 -0.65 -9.19 -9.90
C ASP A 86 0.00 -8.01 -9.14
N HIS A 87 0.24 -6.89 -9.82
CA HIS A 87 0.80 -5.66 -9.23
C HIS A 87 0.24 -4.38 -9.87
N ALA A 88 0.25 -3.26 -9.14
CA ALA A 88 -0.24 -1.98 -9.65
C ALA A 88 0.83 -1.12 -10.36
N TYR A 89 2.09 -1.56 -10.44
CA TYR A 89 3.23 -0.80 -10.99
C TYR A 89 3.17 -0.63 -12.52
N LEU A 90 2.27 0.23 -13.00
CA LEU A 90 1.95 0.42 -14.42
C LEU A 90 2.25 1.83 -14.93
N GLY A 91 2.64 2.76 -14.07
CA GLY A 91 3.02 4.12 -14.48
C GLY A 91 4.47 4.24 -14.94
N PRO A 92 4.99 5.47 -15.08
CA PRO A 92 6.37 5.71 -15.47
C PRO A 92 7.37 5.29 -14.39
N GLU A 93 8.57 4.96 -14.84
CA GLU A 93 9.79 4.78 -14.07
C GLU A 93 10.85 5.75 -14.61
N PHE A 94 11.78 6.16 -13.74
CA PHE A 94 12.81 7.13 -14.08
C PHE A 94 14.18 6.52 -13.80
N THR A 95 15.13 6.77 -14.71
CA THR A 95 16.49 6.26 -14.60
C THR A 95 17.24 6.93 -13.45
N ASN A 96 18.27 6.27 -12.93
CA ASN A 96 19.14 6.84 -11.91
C ASN A 96 19.79 8.17 -12.37
N ASP A 97 20.14 8.32 -13.66
CA ASP A 97 20.66 9.60 -14.19
C ASP A 97 19.63 10.73 -14.09
N ARG A 98 18.35 10.43 -14.35
CA ARG A 98 17.26 11.39 -14.24
C ARG A 98 17.01 11.79 -12.80
N ILE A 99 17.08 10.82 -11.88
CA ILE A 99 16.98 11.03 -10.43
C ILE A 99 18.16 11.87 -9.93
N LYS A 100 19.38 11.51 -10.32
CA LYS A 100 20.60 12.25 -9.97
C LYS A 100 20.50 13.71 -10.40
N SER A 101 20.03 13.97 -11.62
CA SER A 101 19.81 15.34 -12.13
C SER A 101 18.86 16.15 -11.24
N ALA A 102 17.79 15.53 -10.72
CA ALA A 102 16.85 16.20 -9.82
C ALA A 102 17.47 16.48 -8.44
N LEU A 103 18.27 15.55 -7.91
CA LEU A 103 19.00 15.73 -6.64
C LEU A 103 20.05 16.84 -6.76
N ASP A 104 20.84 16.83 -7.83
CA ASP A 104 21.85 17.85 -8.13
C ASP A 104 21.22 19.24 -8.28
N ALA A 105 20.10 19.33 -9.02
CA ALA A 105 19.38 20.59 -9.21
C ALA A 105 18.80 21.16 -7.90
N ALA A 106 18.44 20.29 -6.96
CA ALA A 106 18.02 20.68 -5.62
C ALA A 106 19.19 20.97 -4.66
N GLY A 107 20.44 20.76 -5.08
CA GLY A 107 21.63 20.98 -4.25
C GLY A 107 21.77 20.00 -3.08
N LEU A 108 21.11 18.83 -3.15
CA LEU A 108 21.09 17.85 -2.07
C LEU A 108 22.34 16.97 -2.11
N ARG A 109 22.90 16.67 -0.93
CA ARG A 109 23.97 15.67 -0.78
C ARG A 109 23.35 14.30 -0.61
N TYR A 110 23.86 13.32 -1.34
CA TYR A 110 23.33 11.97 -1.33
C TYR A 110 24.45 10.94 -1.38
N GLN A 111 24.16 9.75 -0.87
CA GLN A 111 25.00 8.57 -1.00
C GLN A 111 24.40 7.65 -2.06
N THR A 112 25.24 7.12 -2.93
CA THR A 112 24.84 6.06 -3.88
C THR A 112 25.16 4.72 -3.25
N ALA A 113 24.18 3.82 -3.21
CA ALA A 113 24.32 2.51 -2.61
C ALA A 113 23.95 1.41 -3.60
N GLU A 114 24.67 0.30 -3.52
CA GLU A 114 24.24 -0.96 -4.16
C GLU A 114 22.92 -1.44 -3.54
N PRO A 115 22.12 -2.26 -4.25
CA PRO A 115 20.77 -2.63 -3.81
C PRO A 115 20.68 -3.17 -2.37
N SER A 116 21.57 -4.07 -1.96
CA SER A 116 21.55 -4.62 -0.59
C SER A 116 21.81 -3.55 0.47
N ALA A 117 22.83 -2.70 0.25
CA ALA A 117 23.18 -1.62 1.16
C ALA A 117 22.08 -0.55 1.22
N LEU A 118 21.36 -0.30 0.12
CA LEU A 118 20.19 0.58 0.10
C LEU A 118 19.10 0.07 1.05
N PHE A 119 18.73 -1.22 0.97
CA PHE A 119 17.69 -1.81 1.80
C PHE A 119 18.09 -1.84 3.27
N GLU A 120 19.32 -2.24 3.58
CA GLU A 120 19.85 -2.29 4.95
C GLU A 120 19.91 -0.90 5.58
N THR A 121 20.49 0.09 4.89
CA THR A 121 20.61 1.47 5.38
C THR A 121 19.22 2.10 5.57
N THR A 122 18.31 1.86 4.63
CA THR A 122 16.94 2.37 4.74
C THR A 122 16.20 1.71 5.91
N ALA A 123 16.32 0.40 6.07
CA ALA A 123 15.74 -0.33 7.20
C ALA A 123 16.27 0.16 8.55
N GLN A 124 17.58 0.44 8.66
CA GLN A 124 18.19 1.03 9.85
C GLN A 124 17.64 2.43 10.15
N HIS A 125 17.48 3.28 9.14
CA HIS A 125 16.84 4.59 9.32
C HIS A 125 15.40 4.46 9.81
N ILE A 126 14.61 3.57 9.22
CA ILE A 126 13.25 3.29 9.68
C ILE A 126 13.28 2.79 11.13
N ALA A 127 14.14 1.83 11.46
CA ALA A 127 14.26 1.26 12.81
C ALA A 127 14.72 2.27 13.87
N ALA A 128 15.49 3.29 13.46
CA ALA A 128 15.85 4.44 14.28
C ALA A 128 14.69 5.45 14.46
N GLY A 129 13.52 5.18 13.85
CA GLY A 129 12.33 6.01 13.92
C GLY A 129 12.35 7.22 12.98
N LYS A 130 13.22 7.22 11.96
CA LYS A 130 13.19 8.22 10.90
C LYS A 130 12.01 7.99 9.97
N ILE A 131 11.43 9.08 9.45
CA ILE A 131 10.41 9.04 8.40
C ILE A 131 11.12 9.06 7.05
N VAL A 132 10.89 8.02 6.26
CA VAL A 132 11.57 7.84 4.98
C VAL A 132 10.59 8.03 3.82
N GLY A 133 10.92 8.97 2.93
CA GLY A 133 10.35 9.00 1.59
C GLY A 133 10.96 7.88 0.75
N TRP A 134 10.12 6.96 0.29
CA TRP A 134 10.52 5.78 -0.49
C TRP A 134 10.00 5.90 -1.93
N TYR A 135 10.93 6.09 -2.86
CA TYR A 135 10.65 6.28 -4.28
C TYR A 135 11.42 5.27 -5.11
N GLN A 136 10.72 4.28 -5.68
CA GLN A 136 11.33 3.18 -6.42
C GLN A 136 10.52 2.79 -7.65
N GLY A 137 11.20 2.39 -8.73
CA GLY A 137 10.60 1.80 -9.93
C GLY A 137 9.39 2.54 -10.50
N ARG A 138 8.49 1.78 -11.13
CA ARG A 138 7.26 2.28 -11.75
C ARG A 138 6.23 2.69 -10.71
N THR A 139 5.62 3.86 -10.85
CA THR A 139 4.55 4.30 -9.94
C THR A 139 3.31 3.38 -10.01
N GLU A 140 2.63 3.26 -8.88
CA GLU A 140 1.42 2.48 -8.69
C GLU A 140 0.20 3.13 -9.37
N TRP A 141 -0.65 2.32 -10.00
CA TRP A 141 -1.98 2.77 -10.42
C TRP A 141 -2.99 2.61 -9.29
N GLY A 142 -3.64 3.72 -8.95
CA GLY A 142 -4.79 3.76 -8.06
C GLY A 142 -4.60 4.78 -6.95
N PRO A 143 -5.51 4.85 -5.99
CA PRO A 143 -5.48 5.84 -4.93
C PRO A 143 -4.56 5.47 -3.76
N ARG A 144 -3.80 4.37 -3.86
CA ARG A 144 -2.97 3.81 -2.78
C ARG A 144 -1.52 3.78 -3.23
N ALA A 145 -0.62 4.22 -2.35
CA ALA A 145 0.78 3.86 -2.46
C ALA A 145 0.95 2.43 -1.94
N LEU A 146 1.66 1.62 -2.72
CA LEU A 146 1.85 0.18 -2.51
C LEU A 146 3.34 -0.17 -2.58
N GLY A 147 4.21 0.72 -2.11
CA GLY A 147 5.63 0.45 -1.95
C GLY A 147 6.56 1.00 -3.03
N ASN A 148 6.08 1.81 -3.98
CA ASN A 148 6.93 2.48 -4.99
C ASN A 148 6.89 4.00 -4.88
N ARG A 149 5.81 4.60 -4.38
CA ARG A 149 5.71 6.03 -4.04
C ARG A 149 5.14 6.21 -2.64
N SER A 150 5.92 5.79 -1.65
CA SER A 150 5.45 5.60 -0.28
C SER A 150 6.23 6.46 0.71
N ILE A 151 5.60 6.82 1.82
CA ILE A 151 6.29 7.24 3.04
C ILE A 151 6.23 6.04 3.97
N VAL A 152 7.40 5.59 4.40
CA VAL A 152 7.54 4.43 5.28
C VAL A 152 8.13 4.85 6.61
N ALA A 153 7.65 4.22 7.68
CA ALA A 153 8.07 4.52 9.04
C ALA A 153 7.97 3.28 9.95
N ASP A 154 8.61 3.37 11.13
CA ASP A 154 8.62 2.28 12.11
C ASP A 154 7.20 1.96 12.61
N PRO A 155 6.66 0.76 12.37
CA PRO A 155 5.34 0.41 12.85
C PRO A 155 5.30 0.17 14.37
N ARG A 156 6.45 -0.05 15.01
CA ARG A 156 6.58 -0.38 16.44
C ARG A 156 6.38 0.84 17.34
N ARG A 157 6.50 2.04 16.78
CA ARG A 157 6.45 3.32 17.48
C ARG A 157 5.01 3.84 17.62
N GLY A 158 4.44 3.76 18.82
CA GLY A 158 3.06 4.23 19.07
C GLY A 158 2.83 5.72 18.80
N ASP A 159 3.87 6.55 18.90
CA ASP A 159 3.83 8.00 18.61
C ASP A 159 3.95 8.33 17.12
N MET A 160 4.36 7.38 16.27
CA MET A 160 4.67 7.63 14.85
C MET A 160 3.46 8.14 14.07
N LYS A 161 2.26 7.67 14.41
CA LYS A 161 1.01 8.15 13.80
C LYS A 161 0.84 9.66 14.01
N ASP A 162 1.07 10.13 15.22
CA ASP A 162 0.90 11.54 15.58
C ASP A 162 2.01 12.40 14.98
N ILE A 163 3.24 11.88 14.94
CA ILE A 163 4.38 12.52 14.29
C ILE A 163 4.10 12.71 12.79
N LEU A 164 3.68 11.67 12.08
CA LEU A 164 3.35 11.74 10.65
C LEU A 164 2.22 12.73 10.37
N ASN A 165 1.16 12.70 11.18
CA ASN A 165 0.04 13.63 11.03
C ASN A 165 0.45 15.07 11.31
N ARG A 166 1.35 15.32 12.26
CA ARG A 166 1.79 16.67 12.62
C ARG A 166 2.82 17.24 11.65
N ARG A 167 3.80 16.44 11.23
CA ARG A 167 4.96 16.90 10.42
C ARG A 167 4.67 16.90 8.92
N ILE A 168 3.88 15.94 8.44
CA ILE A 168 3.79 15.67 7.00
C ILE A 168 2.36 15.75 6.48
N LYS A 169 1.43 15.03 7.12
CA LYS A 169 0.09 14.88 6.55
C LYS A 169 -0.84 16.03 6.85
N HIS A 170 -0.66 16.69 7.99
CA HIS A 170 -1.56 17.74 8.50
C HIS A 170 -3.03 17.30 8.47
N ARG A 171 -3.27 16.01 8.80
CA ARG A 171 -4.58 15.36 8.78
C ARG A 171 -5.09 15.12 10.18
N GLU A 172 -6.38 14.83 10.26
CA GLU A 172 -7.09 14.56 11.49
C GLU A 172 -6.52 13.32 12.19
N PRO A 173 -6.35 13.33 13.53
CA PRO A 173 -5.62 12.30 14.27
C PRO A 173 -6.29 10.92 14.22
N PHE A 174 -7.57 10.84 13.82
CA PHE A 174 -8.28 9.58 13.68
C PHE A 174 -7.98 8.86 12.37
N ARG A 175 -7.38 9.51 11.36
CA ARG A 175 -7.06 8.83 10.09
C ARG A 175 -5.99 7.78 10.33
N PRO A 176 -6.25 6.52 9.94
CA PRO A 176 -5.27 5.46 10.12
C PRO A 176 -4.23 5.42 9.00
N PHE A 177 -3.10 4.80 9.31
CA PHE A 177 -2.10 4.36 8.34
C PHE A 177 -2.23 2.86 8.08
N ALA A 178 -1.57 2.37 7.03
CA ALA A 178 -1.70 0.99 6.60
C ALA A 178 -0.44 0.18 6.95
N PRO A 179 -0.57 -1.07 7.41
CA PRO A 179 0.55 -1.99 7.48
C PRO A 179 0.84 -2.61 6.10
N SER A 180 2.11 -2.63 5.71
CA SER A 180 2.62 -3.46 4.61
C SER A 180 3.43 -4.62 5.22
N ILE A 181 3.04 -5.86 4.92
CA ILE A 181 3.61 -7.08 5.52
C ILE A 181 4.16 -8.02 4.44
N LEU A 182 5.22 -8.78 4.75
CA LEU A 182 5.64 -9.92 3.93
C LEU A 182 4.48 -10.93 3.81
N MET A 183 4.12 -11.32 2.59
CA MET A 183 2.96 -12.18 2.36
C MET A 183 3.02 -13.47 3.19
N GLU A 184 4.19 -14.10 3.25
CA GLU A 184 4.46 -15.33 4.00
C GLU A 184 4.28 -15.20 5.52
N SER A 185 4.39 -13.99 6.07
CA SER A 185 4.22 -13.73 7.51
C SER A 185 2.80 -13.36 7.90
N THR A 186 1.87 -13.24 6.95
CA THR A 186 0.54 -12.67 7.21
C THR A 186 -0.26 -13.44 8.27
N ALA A 187 -0.27 -14.77 8.21
CA ALA A 187 -1.04 -15.62 9.12
C ALA A 187 -0.58 -15.53 10.59
N ASP A 188 0.70 -15.23 10.81
CA ASP A 188 1.30 -15.12 12.14
C ASP A 188 0.99 -13.78 12.82
N TRP A 189 0.50 -12.80 12.06
CA TRP A 189 0.27 -11.43 12.52
C TRP A 189 -1.20 -11.00 12.45
N PHE A 190 -1.99 -11.59 11.54
CA PHE A 190 -3.37 -11.23 11.29
C PHE A 190 -4.32 -12.43 11.34
N ASP A 191 -5.58 -12.17 11.67
CA ASP A 191 -6.65 -13.18 11.80
C ASP A 191 -7.11 -13.79 10.46
N GLN A 192 -6.57 -13.32 9.35
CA GLN A 192 -6.78 -13.83 7.99
C GLN A 192 -5.47 -13.76 7.22
N SER A 193 -5.31 -14.66 6.24
CA SER A 193 -4.11 -14.76 5.40
C SER A 193 -4.37 -14.68 3.90
N TYR A 194 -5.61 -14.39 3.48
CA TYR A 194 -5.90 -14.21 2.06
C TYR A 194 -5.15 -12.97 1.54
N PRO A 195 -4.49 -13.02 0.36
CA PRO A 195 -3.69 -11.91 -0.14
C PRO A 195 -4.49 -10.60 -0.28
N SER A 196 -3.87 -9.48 0.13
CA SER A 196 -4.37 -8.13 -0.12
C SER A 196 -3.28 -7.24 -0.71
N PRO A 197 -2.87 -7.47 -1.98
CA PRO A 197 -1.76 -6.72 -2.59
C PRO A 197 -2.06 -5.22 -2.79
N PHE A 198 -3.33 -4.82 -2.76
CA PHE A 198 -3.78 -3.47 -3.13
C PHE A 198 -4.34 -2.62 -1.97
N MET A 199 -4.13 -3.03 -0.70
CA MET A 199 -4.72 -2.36 0.46
C MET A 199 -6.25 -2.27 0.42
N LEU A 200 -6.89 -3.35 -0.04
CA LEU A 200 -8.35 -3.41 -0.22
C LEU A 200 -9.06 -4.25 0.85
N LEU A 201 -8.32 -4.89 1.77
CA LEU A 201 -8.89 -5.69 2.86
C LEU A 201 -8.44 -5.14 4.21
N THR A 202 -9.34 -5.23 5.19
CA THR A 202 -9.06 -4.90 6.59
C THR A 202 -9.10 -6.17 7.41
N TYR A 203 -8.00 -6.48 8.10
CA TYR A 203 -7.87 -7.66 8.97
C TYR A 203 -7.62 -7.22 10.40
N LYS A 204 -7.90 -8.11 11.37
CA LYS A 204 -7.52 -7.86 12.76
C LYS A 204 -6.10 -8.35 12.98
N VAL A 205 -5.29 -7.52 13.63
CA VAL A 205 -4.00 -7.93 14.17
C VAL A 205 -4.27 -8.90 15.31
N HIS A 206 -3.50 -9.98 15.41
CA HIS A 206 -3.63 -10.89 16.54
C HIS A 206 -3.38 -10.15 17.86
N PRO A 207 -4.18 -10.40 18.92
CA PRO A 207 -4.13 -9.61 20.16
C PRO A 207 -2.72 -9.48 20.77
N GLU A 208 -1.92 -10.54 20.73
CA GLU A 208 -0.55 -10.58 21.24
C GLU A 208 0.47 -9.82 20.38
N LYS A 209 0.10 -9.44 19.14
CA LYS A 209 0.93 -8.68 18.20
C LYS A 209 0.59 -7.20 18.15
N VAL A 210 -0.58 -6.78 18.66
CA VAL A 210 -1.05 -5.38 18.64
C VAL A 210 0.01 -4.43 19.20
N ALA A 211 0.58 -4.75 20.36
CA ALA A 211 1.61 -3.93 20.99
C ALA A 211 2.94 -3.89 20.23
N ARG A 212 3.18 -4.81 19.28
CA ARG A 212 4.40 -4.84 18.45
C ARG A 212 4.30 -3.96 17.21
N ILE A 213 3.09 -3.65 16.73
CA ILE A 213 2.86 -2.77 15.57
C ILE A 213 1.76 -1.73 15.85
N PRO A 214 1.87 -0.93 16.93
CA PRO A 214 0.83 0.00 17.33
C PRO A 214 0.55 1.09 16.29
N ALA A 215 1.54 1.52 15.51
CA ALA A 215 1.40 2.67 14.61
C ALA A 215 0.38 2.44 13.46
N PRO A 216 0.41 1.30 12.74
CA PRO A 216 -0.59 0.98 11.74
C PRO A 216 -1.85 0.28 12.29
N THR A 217 -1.93 0.01 13.61
CA THR A 217 -3.07 -0.71 14.21
C THR A 217 -4.13 0.29 14.69
N HIS A 218 -5.37 0.08 14.26
CA HIS A 218 -6.52 0.88 14.66
C HIS A 218 -6.95 0.57 16.11
N VAL A 219 -7.77 1.45 16.69
CA VAL A 219 -8.31 1.31 18.06
C VAL A 219 -9.08 0.00 18.25
N ASP A 220 -9.72 -0.52 17.19
CA ASP A 220 -10.46 -1.79 17.21
C ASP A 220 -9.59 -3.02 16.89
N GLY A 221 -8.26 -2.84 16.85
CA GLY A 221 -7.28 -3.89 16.54
C GLY A 221 -7.17 -4.21 15.06
N THR A 222 -7.81 -3.45 14.16
CA THR A 222 -7.74 -3.70 12.72
C THR A 222 -6.59 -2.96 12.03
N GLY A 223 -6.18 -3.45 10.86
CA GLY A 223 -5.27 -2.75 9.97
C GLY A 223 -5.67 -2.97 8.51
N ARG A 224 -5.57 -1.92 7.68
CA ARG A 224 -5.82 -2.02 6.23
C ARG A 224 -4.58 -2.56 5.53
N LEU A 225 -4.51 -3.87 5.39
CA LEU A 225 -3.30 -4.60 5.05
C LEU A 225 -2.89 -4.46 3.58
N GLN A 226 -1.59 -4.27 3.34
CA GLN A 226 -0.94 -4.65 2.08
C GLN A 226 -0.11 -5.91 2.29
N THR A 227 -0.42 -7.01 1.60
CA THR A 227 0.47 -8.17 1.53
C THR A 227 1.48 -7.97 0.41
N VAL A 228 2.77 -8.13 0.70
CA VAL A 228 3.86 -7.91 -0.24
C VAL A 228 4.46 -9.25 -0.64
N ASP A 229 4.25 -9.63 -1.89
CA ASP A 229 4.85 -10.83 -2.49
C ASP A 229 6.15 -10.46 -3.23
N ARG A 230 7.18 -11.30 -3.08
CA ARG A 230 8.50 -11.05 -3.67
C ARG A 230 8.49 -10.99 -5.20
N ARG A 231 7.60 -11.74 -5.87
CA ARG A 231 7.49 -11.74 -7.34
C ARG A 231 6.83 -10.47 -7.85
N ALA A 232 5.79 -10.02 -7.15
CA ALA A 232 5.04 -8.83 -7.53
C ALA A 232 5.79 -7.53 -7.22
N ALA A 233 6.49 -7.48 -6.08
CA ALA A 233 7.10 -6.26 -5.53
C ALA A 233 8.50 -6.54 -4.92
N PRO A 234 9.48 -7.00 -5.70
CA PRO A 234 10.77 -7.46 -5.17
C PRO A 234 11.49 -6.40 -4.35
N THR A 235 11.62 -5.18 -4.85
CA THR A 235 12.33 -4.08 -4.16
C THR A 235 11.70 -3.73 -2.81
N TYR A 236 10.37 -3.73 -2.73
CA TYR A 236 9.66 -3.43 -1.48
C TYR A 236 9.69 -4.62 -0.50
N TRP A 237 9.64 -5.85 -1.03
CA TRP A 237 9.84 -7.07 -0.25
C TRP A 237 11.23 -7.08 0.41
N GLU A 238 12.30 -6.75 -0.33
CA GLU A 238 13.67 -6.72 0.21
C GLU A 238 13.82 -5.66 1.31
N LEU A 239 13.18 -4.49 1.18
CA LEU A 239 13.16 -3.48 2.24
C LEU A 239 12.48 -3.99 3.51
N ILE A 240 11.29 -4.58 3.39
CA ILE A 240 10.57 -5.13 4.56
C ILE A 240 11.37 -6.30 5.16
N LYS A 241 12.03 -7.11 4.34
CA LYS A 241 12.86 -8.21 4.81
C LYS A 241 14.10 -7.73 5.56
N ALA A 242 14.76 -6.69 5.09
CA ALA A 242 15.87 -6.04 5.80
C ALA A 242 15.41 -5.47 7.14
N PHE A 243 14.24 -4.81 7.17
CA PHE A 243 13.64 -4.32 8.41
C PHE A 243 13.26 -5.44 9.37
N GLU A 244 12.75 -6.57 8.87
CA GLU A 244 12.53 -7.77 9.69
C GLU A 244 13.83 -8.29 10.29
N GLY A 245 14.92 -8.34 9.52
CA GLY A 245 16.24 -8.75 10.01
C GLY A 245 16.74 -7.86 11.15
N GLU A 246 16.51 -6.55 11.06
CA GLU A 246 16.91 -5.56 12.07
C GLU A 246 16.02 -5.60 13.33
N THR A 247 14.73 -5.90 13.19
CA THR A 247 13.73 -5.64 14.25
C THR A 247 12.92 -6.84 14.71
N GLY A 248 12.98 -7.96 13.97
CA GLY A 248 12.10 -9.11 14.12
C GLY A 248 10.64 -8.84 13.79
N VAL A 249 10.33 -7.76 13.06
CA VAL A 249 8.98 -7.35 12.65
C VAL A 249 8.90 -7.29 11.12
N PRO A 250 8.11 -8.16 10.44
CA PRO A 250 7.99 -8.21 8.98
C PRO A 250 6.97 -7.20 8.45
N VAL A 251 6.81 -6.05 9.11
CA VAL A 251 5.79 -5.05 8.82
C VAL A 251 6.45 -3.69 8.71
N LEU A 252 5.97 -2.84 7.80
CA LEU A 252 6.23 -1.41 7.78
C LEU A 252 4.91 -0.64 7.88
N LEU A 253 4.94 0.54 8.50
CA LEU A 253 3.89 1.52 8.29
C LEU A 253 4.07 2.12 6.89
N ASN A 254 3.02 2.14 6.09
CA ASN A 254 3.01 2.71 4.75
C ASN A 254 1.88 3.75 4.60
N THR A 255 2.22 4.89 3.99
CA THR A 255 1.26 5.89 3.50
C THR A 255 1.69 6.49 2.17
N SER A 256 0.75 7.11 1.45
CA SER A 256 1.01 7.82 0.20
C SER A 256 2.15 8.84 0.32
N PHE A 257 3.03 8.94 -0.66
CA PHE A 257 4.05 9.99 -0.72
C PHE A 257 3.47 11.26 -1.35
N ASN A 258 2.99 12.17 -0.50
CA ASN A 258 2.35 13.45 -0.85
C ASN A 258 2.06 14.32 0.39
N GLU A 259 1.77 15.59 0.17
CA GLU A 259 1.17 16.50 1.15
C GLU A 259 -0.08 17.16 0.54
N SER A 260 -1.26 16.56 0.77
CA SER A 260 -2.55 17.07 0.26
C SER A 260 -2.64 17.30 -1.26
N GLU A 261 -1.74 16.68 -2.01
CA GLU A 261 -1.65 16.66 -3.48
C GLU A 261 -1.72 15.21 -4.00
N PRO A 262 -1.77 14.96 -5.32
CA PRO A 262 -1.60 13.61 -5.87
C PRO A 262 -0.31 12.95 -5.37
N VAL A 263 -0.23 11.62 -5.44
CA VAL A 263 1.02 10.91 -5.12
C VAL A 263 2.13 11.40 -6.05
N VAL A 264 3.31 11.69 -5.50
CA VAL A 264 4.46 12.15 -6.29
C VAL A 264 4.76 11.17 -7.42
N ASN A 265 5.00 11.70 -8.61
CA ASN A 265 5.25 10.91 -9.81
C ASN A 265 6.67 11.09 -10.32
N THR A 266 7.14 12.33 -10.49
CA THR A 266 8.49 12.63 -11.00
C THR A 266 9.54 12.71 -9.87
N PRO A 267 10.85 12.58 -10.18
CA PRO A 267 11.90 12.76 -9.18
C PRO A 267 11.87 14.13 -8.51
N GLU A 268 11.59 15.21 -9.27
CA GLU A 268 11.45 16.56 -8.73
C GLU A 268 10.31 16.67 -7.73
N GLU A 269 9.15 16.09 -8.03
CA GLU A 269 8.01 16.09 -7.13
C GLU A 269 8.36 15.37 -5.82
N ALA A 270 9.06 14.24 -5.89
CA ALA A 270 9.50 13.49 -4.71
C ALA A 270 10.50 14.27 -3.86
N VAL A 271 11.51 14.89 -4.49
CA VAL A 271 12.50 15.73 -3.83
C VAL A 271 11.84 16.94 -3.16
N ASN A 272 11.00 17.67 -3.91
CA ASN A 272 10.30 18.84 -3.39
C ASN A 272 9.36 18.48 -2.24
N CYS A 273 8.64 17.37 -2.34
CA CYS A 273 7.76 16.88 -1.27
C CYS A 273 8.56 16.50 -0.01
N ALA A 274 9.68 15.77 -0.16
CA ALA A 274 10.50 15.34 0.96
C ALA A 274 11.09 16.53 1.73
N VAL A 275 11.68 17.50 1.01
CA VAL A 275 12.26 18.71 1.61
C VAL A 275 11.18 19.57 2.27
N ARG A 276 10.07 19.84 1.57
CA ARG A 276 8.98 20.68 2.07
C ARG A 276 8.33 20.12 3.34
N THR A 277 8.11 18.81 3.39
CA THR A 277 7.46 18.15 4.53
C THR A 277 8.43 17.80 5.66
N GLY A 278 9.72 18.12 5.50
CA GLY A 278 10.76 17.81 6.48
C GLY A 278 10.83 16.32 6.80
N MET A 279 10.81 15.46 5.77
CA MET A 279 11.15 14.04 5.95
C MET A 279 12.58 13.92 6.44
N ASP A 280 12.90 12.86 7.17
CA ASP A 280 14.24 12.68 7.73
C ASP A 280 15.20 12.06 6.70
N VAL A 281 14.66 11.25 5.77
CA VAL A 281 15.44 10.56 4.72
C VAL A 281 14.61 10.47 3.43
N LEU A 282 15.27 10.60 2.28
CA LEU A 282 14.72 10.23 0.97
C LEU A 282 15.57 9.11 0.36
N ALA A 283 14.99 7.92 0.23
CA ALA A 283 15.54 6.81 -0.53
C ALA A 283 14.89 6.79 -1.92
N ILE A 284 15.64 7.20 -2.94
CA ILE A 284 15.16 7.44 -4.31
C ILE A 284 16.07 6.77 -5.35
N GLY A 285 15.56 5.76 -6.04
CA GLY A 285 16.38 4.90 -6.89
C GLY A 285 17.50 4.27 -6.05
N GLN A 286 18.74 4.38 -6.52
CA GLN A 286 19.95 3.91 -5.81
C GLN A 286 20.53 4.92 -4.80
N HIS A 287 19.83 6.03 -4.52
CA HIS A 287 20.37 7.13 -3.72
C HIS A 287 19.66 7.27 -2.38
N VAL A 288 20.42 7.55 -1.32
CA VAL A 288 19.93 7.89 0.01
C VAL A 288 20.35 9.32 0.33
N VAL A 289 19.36 10.16 0.67
CA VAL A 289 19.53 11.55 1.09
C VAL A 289 19.12 11.64 2.55
N GLU A 290 19.98 12.15 3.41
CA GLU A 290 19.60 12.59 4.76
C GLU A 290 19.27 14.09 4.70
N LEU A 291 18.08 14.45 5.17
CA LEU A 291 17.48 15.79 5.03
C LEU A 291 17.52 16.60 6.32
#